data_AF-A0A7C4F2P1-F1
#
_entry.id   AF-A0A7C4F2P1-F1
#
_cell.length_a   1.000
_cell.length_b   1.000
_cell.length_c   1.000
_cell.angle_alpha   90.00
_cell.angle_beta   90.00
_cell.angle_gamma   90.00
#
_symmetry.space_group_name_H-M   'P 1'
#
loop_
_entity.id
_entity.type
_entity.pdbx_description
1 polymer ?
#
loop_
_entity_poly.entity_id
_entity_poly.type
_entity_poly.pdbx_seq_one_letter_code
_entity_poly.pdbx_strand_id
1 'polypeptide(L)'
;MAIRVLSKERFLRYDEKGRPAVPGFVTYVSKDKPILLHRFGREDYSDAYDDYMDMFSYDNGRTWTQPVLHLKSKDVEGGKIRYGEQAALFDPETEKLIVVINKSFYPSDTLDVDLPYSLVQEMYEPATNTWSDLAPLDLDFPGGIAVSFCNPIKTSRGRLVFPAQGTYLDEKGKPVHYKGCWSPAGIIVHLLGDYGKDGTIRWKLSKPVIPDLEKTSRGFYEPAVAELKDGRFAMVLRGDNSMFPERPGYKWVSFSDDHCETWTEPVPLPCDEGEPIESSSTGSMLFRSIKNGRLYWIGNLCIEGAWVFGTYCEKTLRPYGNFPRTPLVIAEVQENPFSLKRDTITVIDRQQPYEPPQVQLSNFRFYQDRENGDIVLFLTRYGERGAEAWKLADYYRYRIAIEMEETCK
;
A
#
# COMPACT_ATOMS: atom_id res chain seq x y z
N MET A 1 6.04 2.66 25.86
CA MET A 1 6.73 2.09 24.67
C MET A 1 7.31 3.20 23.80
N ALA A 2 8.55 3.07 23.31
CA ALA A 2 9.15 4.07 22.41
C ALA A 2 9.28 3.52 20.99
N ILE A 3 8.79 4.27 20.00
CA ILE A 3 9.08 4.03 18.58
C ILE A 3 10.06 5.11 18.15
N ARG A 4 11.14 4.74 17.45
CA ARG A 4 12.20 5.70 17.08
C ARG A 4 12.70 5.48 15.66
N VAL A 5 12.80 6.55 14.90
CA VAL A 5 13.51 6.55 13.62
C VAL A 5 15.01 6.53 13.90
N LEU A 6 15.70 5.47 13.49
CA LEU A 6 17.13 5.28 13.69
C LEU A 6 17.95 5.92 12.58
N SER A 7 17.48 5.82 11.34
CA SER A 7 18.16 6.38 10.19
C SER A 7 17.19 6.69 9.05
N LYS A 8 17.61 7.63 8.22
CA LYS A 8 17.06 7.95 6.90
C LYS A 8 18.24 8.09 5.95
N GLU A 9 18.23 7.32 4.88
CA GLU A 9 19.27 7.40 3.85
C GLU A 9 18.65 7.34 2.46
N ARG A 10 19.31 7.95 1.49
CA ARG A 10 18.93 7.80 0.09
C ARG A 10 19.35 6.41 -0.38
N PHE A 11 18.38 5.60 -0.79
CA PHE A 11 18.60 4.27 -1.32
C PHE A 11 18.89 4.30 -2.82
N LEU A 12 18.04 4.98 -3.61
CA LEU A 12 18.24 5.19 -5.05
C LEU A 12 17.96 6.64 -5.43
N ARG A 13 18.63 7.11 -6.48
CA ARG A 13 18.28 8.35 -7.16
C ARG A 13 17.29 8.05 -8.29
N TYR A 14 16.52 9.07 -8.69
CA TYR A 14 15.86 9.06 -10.00
C TYR A 14 16.90 8.78 -11.11
N ASP A 15 16.45 8.16 -12.20
CA ASP A 15 17.33 7.76 -13.31
C ASP A 15 17.80 8.97 -14.15
N GLU A 16 18.63 8.73 -15.17
CA GLU A 16 19.14 9.75 -16.07
C GLU A 16 18.04 10.49 -16.86
N LYS A 17 16.83 9.93 -16.94
CA LYS A 17 15.65 10.53 -17.59
C LYS A 17 14.78 11.29 -16.59
N GLY A 18 15.19 11.40 -15.33
CA GLY A 18 14.40 12.04 -14.29
C GLY A 18 13.24 11.18 -13.79
N ARG A 19 13.26 9.86 -14.01
CA ARG A 19 12.21 8.95 -13.53
C ARG A 19 12.55 8.43 -12.14
N PRO A 20 11.73 8.71 -11.13
CA PRO A 20 11.94 8.24 -9.77
C PRO A 20 11.68 6.73 -9.70
N ALA A 21 12.21 6.10 -8.64
CA ALA A 21 11.83 4.73 -8.32
C ALA A 21 10.39 4.72 -7.76
N VAL A 22 9.63 3.67 -8.06
CA VAL A 22 8.35 3.38 -7.41
C VAL A 22 8.44 2.00 -6.76
N PRO A 23 8.11 1.84 -5.47
CA PRO A 23 8.23 0.55 -4.82
C PRO A 23 7.15 -0.42 -5.32
N GLY A 24 7.58 -1.57 -5.87
CA GLY A 24 6.69 -2.69 -6.17
C GLY A 24 6.40 -3.48 -4.89
N PHE A 25 7.41 -4.19 -4.39
CA PHE A 25 7.38 -4.90 -3.11
C PHE A 25 8.79 -5.12 -2.55
N VAL A 26 8.88 -5.41 -1.26
CA VAL A 26 10.08 -5.97 -0.63
C VAL A 26 9.64 -7.06 0.35
N THR A 27 10.20 -8.26 0.23
CA THR A 27 9.83 -9.39 1.10
C THR A 27 10.97 -10.40 1.18
N TYR A 28 10.95 -11.22 2.22
CA TYR A 28 11.80 -12.40 2.25
C TYR A 28 11.35 -13.41 1.20
N VAL A 29 12.33 -14.12 0.64
CA VAL A 29 12.13 -15.24 -0.30
C VAL A 29 12.80 -16.51 0.21
N SER A 30 12.99 -16.59 1.52
CA SER A 30 13.44 -17.79 2.21
C SER A 30 12.79 -17.84 3.58
N LYS A 31 12.40 -19.03 4.01
CA LYS A 31 11.89 -19.26 5.36
C LYS A 31 12.98 -19.01 6.41
N ASP A 32 14.17 -19.57 6.18
CA ASP A 32 15.22 -19.64 7.20
C ASP A 32 16.38 -18.68 6.96
N LYS A 33 16.67 -18.32 5.70
CA LYS A 33 17.79 -17.44 5.36
C LYS A 33 17.32 -15.99 5.28
N PRO A 34 18.19 -15.00 5.58
CA PRO A 34 17.85 -13.58 5.49
C PRO A 34 17.94 -13.07 4.04
N ILE A 35 17.31 -13.80 3.10
CA ILE A 35 17.31 -13.46 1.67
C ILE A 35 16.05 -12.66 1.38
N LEU A 36 16.24 -11.41 0.95
CA LEU A 36 15.17 -10.51 0.53
C LEU A 36 15.20 -10.37 -0.99
N LEU A 37 14.01 -10.23 -1.56
CA LEU A 37 13.80 -9.70 -2.90
C LEU A 37 13.13 -8.33 -2.77
N HIS A 38 13.67 -7.34 -3.45
CA HIS A 38 13.04 -6.04 -3.64
C HIS A 38 12.82 -5.81 -5.12
N ARG A 39 11.55 -5.60 -5.49
CA ARG A 39 11.15 -5.12 -6.80
C ARG A 39 10.75 -3.65 -6.75
N PHE A 40 11.29 -2.83 -7.64
CA PHE A 40 10.89 -1.44 -7.83
C PHE A 40 10.80 -1.12 -9.33
N GLY A 41 9.91 -0.21 -9.71
CA GLY A 41 9.76 0.29 -11.08
C GLY A 41 10.28 1.71 -11.25
N ARG A 42 10.07 2.26 -12.44
CA ARG A 42 10.30 3.68 -12.79
C ARG A 42 8.99 4.33 -13.15
N GLU A 43 8.80 5.58 -12.73
CA GLU A 43 7.59 6.34 -13.03
C GLU A 43 7.79 7.25 -14.26
N ASP A 44 7.05 6.98 -15.33
CA ASP A 44 7.07 7.77 -16.56
C ASP A 44 6.24 9.06 -16.41
N TYR A 45 5.07 8.97 -15.75
CA TYR A 45 4.19 10.07 -15.35
C TYR A 45 3.21 9.55 -14.27
N SER A 46 2.33 10.40 -13.73
CA SER A 46 1.38 10.01 -12.68
C SER A 46 0.65 8.73 -13.08
N ASP A 47 0.73 7.72 -12.21
CA ASP A 47 0.03 6.43 -12.38
C ASP A 47 0.44 5.65 -13.64
N ALA A 48 1.62 5.94 -14.21
CA ALA A 48 2.24 5.18 -15.30
C ALA A 48 3.64 4.72 -14.91
N TYR A 49 3.71 3.44 -14.56
CA TYR A 49 4.94 2.77 -14.16
C TYR A 49 5.47 1.90 -15.29
N ASP A 50 6.79 1.72 -15.33
CA ASP A 50 7.49 0.85 -16.26
C ASP A 50 8.83 0.36 -15.67
N ASP A 51 9.57 -0.45 -16.41
CA ASP A 51 10.94 -0.89 -16.10
C ASP A 51 11.10 -1.39 -14.65
N TYR A 52 10.29 -2.37 -14.26
CA TYR A 52 10.40 -3.04 -12.96
C TYR A 52 11.66 -3.90 -12.91
N MET A 53 12.48 -3.64 -11.89
CA MET A 53 13.76 -4.27 -11.65
C MET A 53 13.75 -5.03 -10.33
N ASP A 54 14.41 -6.18 -10.34
CA ASP A 54 14.63 -7.02 -9.16
C ASP A 54 16.05 -6.83 -8.61
N MET A 55 16.12 -6.72 -7.28
CA MET A 55 17.37 -6.74 -6.51
C MET A 55 17.23 -7.74 -5.38
N PHE A 56 18.28 -8.53 -5.15
CA PHE A 56 18.36 -9.43 -4.02
C PHE A 56 19.27 -8.86 -2.94
N SER A 57 18.93 -9.13 -1.69
CA SER A 57 19.85 -9.01 -0.57
C SER A 57 20.01 -10.37 0.08
N TYR A 58 21.26 -10.76 0.33
CA TYR A 58 21.62 -12.04 0.98
C TYR A 58 22.06 -11.85 2.44
N ASP A 59 22.03 -10.61 2.93
CA ASP A 59 22.57 -10.19 4.22
C ASP A 59 21.58 -9.34 5.01
N ASN A 60 20.28 -9.65 4.86
CA ASN A 60 19.19 -9.00 5.59
C ASN A 60 19.03 -7.51 5.25
N GLY A 61 19.20 -7.16 3.98
CA GLY A 61 18.98 -5.83 3.44
C GLY A 61 20.13 -4.86 3.66
N ARG A 62 21.29 -5.31 4.15
CA ARG A 62 22.48 -4.46 4.35
C ARG A 62 23.07 -4.06 3.00
N THR A 63 23.27 -5.03 2.11
CA THR A 63 23.70 -4.85 0.72
C THR A 63 22.70 -5.45 -0.26
N TRP A 64 22.73 -4.95 -1.49
CA TRP A 64 21.83 -5.37 -2.56
C TRP A 64 22.60 -5.62 -3.86
N THR A 65 22.18 -6.63 -4.63
CA THR A 65 22.73 -6.88 -5.97
C THR A 65 22.43 -5.73 -6.92
N GLN A 66 23.10 -5.69 -8.08
CA GLN A 66 22.70 -4.77 -9.14
C GLN A 66 21.24 -5.05 -9.57
N PRO A 67 20.46 -4.01 -9.90
CA PRO A 67 19.09 -4.19 -10.40
C PRO A 67 19.08 -4.92 -11.75
N VAL A 68 18.19 -5.91 -11.89
CA VAL A 68 17.97 -6.64 -13.14
C VAL A 68 16.55 -6.39 -13.62
N LEU A 69 16.38 -5.92 -14.86
CA LEU A 69 15.06 -5.73 -15.46
C LEU A 69 14.28 -7.04 -15.47
N HIS A 70 13.08 -7.03 -14.87
CA HIS A 70 12.18 -8.17 -14.78
C HIS A 70 10.94 -7.98 -15.65
N LEU A 71 10.28 -6.82 -15.53
CA LEU A 71 8.99 -6.58 -16.18
C LEU A 71 8.91 -5.17 -16.76
N LYS A 72 8.42 -5.07 -17.99
CA LYS A 72 8.19 -3.81 -18.68
C LYS A 72 6.94 -3.84 -19.54
N SER A 73 6.47 -2.66 -19.91
CA SER A 73 5.36 -2.45 -20.81
C SER A 73 5.60 -3.04 -22.21
N LYS A 74 4.52 -3.26 -22.95
CA LYS A 74 4.51 -3.79 -24.31
C LYS A 74 3.70 -2.88 -25.22
N ASP A 75 4.31 -2.40 -26.30
CA ASP A 75 3.59 -1.66 -27.34
C ASP A 75 2.61 -2.60 -28.06
N VAL A 76 1.39 -2.12 -28.28
CA VAL A 76 0.32 -2.83 -28.98
C VAL A 76 -0.40 -1.87 -29.93
N GLU A 77 -1.27 -2.39 -30.80
CA GLU A 77 -2.07 -1.51 -31.65
C GLU A 77 -2.91 -0.53 -30.80
N GLY A 78 -2.85 0.76 -31.15
CA GLY A 78 -3.61 1.82 -30.47
C GLY A 78 -3.05 2.28 -29.12
N GLY A 79 -1.96 1.70 -28.59
CA GLY A 79 -1.40 2.14 -27.32
C GLY A 79 -0.37 1.17 -26.73
N LYS A 80 -0.43 0.99 -25.40
CA LYS A 80 0.54 0.20 -24.65
C LYS A 80 -0.15 -0.64 -23.59
N ILE A 81 0.26 -1.89 -23.43
CA ILE A 81 -0.06 -2.68 -22.25
C ILE A 81 0.99 -2.37 -21.19
N ARG A 82 0.57 -1.81 -20.06
CA ARG A 82 1.43 -1.55 -18.91
C ARG A 82 1.17 -2.58 -17.82
N TYR A 83 2.23 -2.85 -17.07
CA TYR A 83 2.16 -3.64 -15.85
C TYR A 83 2.40 -2.69 -14.70
N GLY A 84 1.38 -2.47 -13.88
CA GLY A 84 1.40 -1.52 -12.77
C GLY A 84 1.67 -2.21 -11.46
N GLU A 85 1.36 -1.51 -10.37
CA GLU A 85 1.41 -1.96 -8.98
C GLU A 85 1.30 -3.47 -8.74
N GLN A 86 2.07 -3.95 -7.76
CA GLN A 86 2.24 -5.37 -7.51
C GLN A 86 2.02 -5.66 -6.03
N ALA A 87 1.45 -6.82 -5.76
CA ALA A 87 1.24 -7.38 -4.45
C ALA A 87 1.98 -8.72 -4.36
N ALA A 88 2.75 -8.93 -3.30
CA ALA A 88 3.62 -10.09 -3.19
C ALA A 88 3.49 -10.75 -1.82
N LEU A 89 3.42 -12.08 -1.80
CA LEU A 89 3.33 -12.90 -0.59
C LEU A 89 4.29 -14.07 -0.69
N PHE A 90 5.28 -14.13 0.20
CA PHE A 90 6.08 -15.33 0.36
C PHE A 90 5.38 -16.29 1.30
N ASP A 91 5.06 -17.50 0.81
CA ASP A 91 4.51 -18.57 1.62
C ASP A 91 5.65 -19.50 2.10
N PRO A 92 5.99 -19.51 3.40
CA PRO A 92 7.06 -20.35 3.94
C PRO A 92 6.73 -21.85 3.95
N GLU A 93 5.47 -22.25 3.76
CA GLU A 93 5.09 -23.67 3.71
C GLU A 93 5.35 -24.29 2.34
N THR A 94 5.07 -23.53 1.27
CA THR A 94 5.34 -23.94 -0.11
C THR A 94 6.70 -23.45 -0.63
N GLU A 95 7.38 -22.60 0.15
CA GLU A 95 8.60 -21.87 -0.22
C GLU A 95 8.49 -21.17 -1.59
N LYS A 96 7.33 -20.58 -1.87
CA LYS A 96 7.07 -19.84 -3.10
C LYS A 96 6.70 -18.41 -2.79
N LEU A 97 7.24 -17.50 -3.59
CA LEU A 97 6.75 -16.13 -3.64
C LEU A 97 5.68 -16.03 -4.72
N ILE A 98 4.48 -15.61 -4.32
CA ILE A 98 3.34 -15.38 -5.21
C ILE A 98 3.25 -13.89 -5.46
N VAL A 99 3.24 -13.48 -6.73
CA VAL A 99 3.12 -12.08 -7.11
C VAL A 99 1.90 -11.90 -8.00
N VAL A 100 1.04 -10.95 -7.63
CA VAL A 100 -0.12 -10.50 -8.41
C VAL A 100 0.17 -9.10 -8.92
N ILE A 101 -0.10 -8.86 -10.20
CA ILE A 101 0.36 -7.67 -10.93
C ILE A 101 -0.82 -7.10 -11.72
N ASN A 102 -1.01 -5.79 -11.63
CA ASN A 102 -1.97 -5.10 -12.48
C ASN A 102 -1.51 -5.09 -13.94
N LYS A 103 -2.41 -5.44 -14.86
CA LYS A 103 -2.23 -5.34 -16.30
C LYS A 103 -3.35 -4.47 -16.87
N SER A 104 -2.99 -3.36 -17.52
CA SER A 104 -3.94 -2.40 -18.09
C SER A 104 -3.47 -1.88 -19.44
N PHE A 105 -4.46 -1.53 -20.27
CA PHE A 105 -4.23 -0.90 -21.56
C PHE A 105 -4.26 0.62 -21.42
N TYR A 106 -3.23 1.28 -21.93
CA TYR A 106 -3.08 2.72 -21.96
C TYR A 106 -3.23 3.18 -23.42
N PRO A 107 -4.41 3.67 -23.83
CA PRO A 107 -4.62 4.15 -25.20
C PRO A 107 -3.66 5.29 -25.51
N SER A 108 -2.93 5.18 -26.62
CA SER A 108 -1.87 6.14 -27.00
C SER A 108 -0.88 6.43 -25.86
N ASP A 109 -0.59 5.42 -25.03
CA ASP A 109 0.26 5.53 -23.84
C ASP A 109 -0.18 6.64 -22.86
N THR A 110 -1.50 6.79 -22.68
CA THR A 110 -2.13 7.69 -21.71
C THR A 110 -3.04 6.90 -20.77
N LEU A 111 -3.05 7.26 -19.49
CA LEU A 111 -3.97 6.65 -18.52
C LEU A 111 -5.41 7.06 -18.86
N ASP A 112 -6.27 6.06 -19.02
CA ASP A 112 -7.71 6.22 -18.99
C ASP A 112 -8.23 5.58 -17.70
N VAL A 113 -8.78 6.40 -16.82
CA VAL A 113 -9.23 6.01 -15.48
C VAL A 113 -10.52 5.18 -15.51
N ASP A 114 -11.24 5.21 -16.63
CA ASP A 114 -12.50 4.49 -16.81
C ASP A 114 -12.28 3.09 -17.40
N LEU A 115 -11.06 2.78 -17.88
CA LEU A 115 -10.73 1.46 -18.39
C LEU A 115 -10.48 0.46 -17.25
N PRO A 116 -11.01 -0.76 -17.35
CA PRO A 116 -10.86 -1.77 -16.30
C PRO A 116 -9.43 -2.30 -16.25
N TYR A 117 -8.98 -2.62 -15.03
CA TYR A 117 -7.75 -3.37 -14.80
C TYR A 117 -8.03 -4.88 -14.88
N SER A 118 -7.05 -5.61 -15.40
CA SER A 118 -6.95 -7.06 -15.30
C SER A 118 -5.75 -7.44 -14.44
N LEU A 119 -5.74 -8.68 -13.95
CA LEU A 119 -4.62 -9.18 -13.15
C LEU A 119 -3.86 -10.27 -13.91
N VAL A 120 -2.55 -10.27 -13.72
CA VAL A 120 -1.69 -11.42 -14.03
C VAL A 120 -0.97 -11.85 -12.76
N GLN A 121 -0.53 -13.11 -12.73
CA GLN A 121 0.26 -13.68 -11.65
C GLN A 121 1.53 -14.33 -12.18
N GLU A 122 2.54 -14.38 -11.33
CA GLU A 122 3.74 -15.19 -11.49
C GLU A 122 4.18 -15.71 -10.12
N MET A 123 5.00 -16.75 -10.13
CA MET A 123 5.58 -17.33 -8.92
C MET A 123 7.09 -17.39 -9.04
N TYR A 124 7.79 -17.05 -7.95
CA TYR A 124 9.21 -17.26 -7.83
C TYR A 124 9.49 -18.43 -6.90
N GLU A 125 10.33 -19.35 -7.38
CA GLU A 125 10.81 -20.52 -6.65
C GLU A 125 12.29 -20.30 -6.26
N PRO A 126 12.57 -20.01 -4.97
CA PRO A 126 13.93 -19.72 -4.50
C PRO A 126 14.88 -20.91 -4.64
N ALA A 127 14.38 -22.15 -4.58
CA ALA A 127 15.20 -23.36 -4.66
C ALA A 127 15.89 -23.50 -6.03
N THR A 128 15.22 -23.07 -7.09
CA THR A 128 15.68 -23.12 -8.48
C THR A 128 16.13 -21.75 -8.99
N ASN A 129 15.81 -20.68 -8.24
CA ASN A 129 16.01 -19.29 -8.63
C ASN A 129 15.35 -18.96 -9.98
N THR A 130 14.10 -19.41 -10.16
CA THR A 130 13.34 -19.21 -11.40
C THR A 130 11.98 -18.58 -11.14
N TRP A 131 11.53 -17.79 -12.10
CA TRP A 131 10.16 -17.29 -12.20
C TRP A 131 9.36 -18.19 -13.13
N SER A 132 8.08 -18.39 -12.81
CA SER A 132 7.11 -18.92 -13.77
C SER A 132 6.81 -17.88 -14.86
N ASP A 133 6.22 -18.32 -15.97
CA ASP A 133 5.61 -17.40 -16.93
C ASP A 133 4.50 -16.57 -16.27
N LEU A 134 4.28 -15.36 -16.80
CA LEU A 134 3.14 -14.52 -16.44
C LEU A 134 1.84 -15.13 -16.95
N ALA A 135 0.97 -15.52 -16.03
CA ALA A 135 -0.33 -16.12 -16.33
C ALA A 135 -1.47 -15.14 -16.00
N PRO A 136 -2.49 -14.98 -16.86
CA PRO A 136 -3.71 -14.25 -16.52
C PRO A 136 -4.41 -14.83 -15.28
N LEU A 137 -5.00 -13.95 -14.48
CA LEU A 137 -6.01 -14.32 -13.49
C LEU A 137 -7.38 -14.00 -14.09
N ASP A 138 -8.01 -15.02 -14.67
CA ASP A 138 -9.32 -14.91 -15.30
C ASP A 138 -10.42 -14.79 -14.24
N LEU A 139 -10.61 -13.56 -13.76
CA LEU A 139 -11.62 -13.18 -12.77
C LEU A 139 -12.73 -12.43 -13.49
N ASP A 140 -13.93 -12.99 -13.49
CA ASP A 140 -15.10 -12.33 -14.07
C ASP A 140 -15.66 -11.28 -13.09
N PHE A 141 -15.15 -10.06 -13.22
CA PHE A 141 -15.63 -8.91 -12.45
C PHE A 141 -15.78 -7.68 -13.36
N PRO A 142 -17.01 -7.21 -13.63
CA PRO A 142 -17.26 -6.15 -14.62
C PRO A 142 -16.48 -4.86 -14.40
N GLY A 143 -16.25 -4.46 -13.14
CA GLY A 143 -15.50 -3.25 -12.79
C GLY A 143 -13.97 -3.37 -12.91
N GLY A 144 -13.46 -4.53 -13.36
CA GLY A 144 -12.05 -4.87 -13.28
C GLY A 144 -11.56 -5.03 -11.84
N ILE A 145 -10.39 -5.66 -11.68
CA ILE A 145 -9.75 -5.84 -10.38
C ILE A 145 -8.32 -5.28 -10.45
N ALA A 146 -7.94 -4.55 -9.42
CA ALA A 146 -6.58 -4.07 -9.22
C ALA A 146 -6.09 -4.39 -7.81
N VAL A 147 -4.80 -4.72 -7.69
CA VAL A 147 -4.06 -4.66 -6.43
C VAL A 147 -3.34 -3.32 -6.37
N SER A 148 -3.49 -2.59 -5.27
CA SER A 148 -2.91 -1.26 -5.13
C SER A 148 -2.50 -1.04 -3.69
N PHE A 149 -1.26 -0.58 -3.50
CA PHE A 149 -0.69 -0.29 -2.20
C PHE A 149 -1.06 -1.28 -1.06
N CYS A 150 -1.01 -2.59 -1.28
CA CYS A 150 -1.45 -3.56 -0.29
C CYS A 150 -0.31 -4.44 0.23
N ASN A 151 -0.55 -5.07 1.39
CA ASN A 151 0.30 -6.10 1.97
C ASN A 151 -0.53 -7.38 2.12
N PRO A 152 -0.40 -8.36 1.21
CA PRO A 152 -1.10 -9.63 1.31
C PRO A 152 -0.75 -10.38 2.59
N ILE A 153 -1.67 -11.21 3.06
CA ILE A 153 -1.47 -12.06 4.23
C ILE A 153 -1.84 -13.52 3.92
N LYS A 154 -1.18 -14.45 4.62
CA LYS A 154 -1.69 -15.81 4.80
C LYS A 154 -2.34 -15.86 6.19
N THR A 155 -3.61 -16.21 6.25
CA THR A 155 -4.35 -16.27 7.51
C THR A 155 -3.90 -17.48 8.34
N SER A 156 -4.23 -17.48 9.63
CA SER A 156 -4.01 -18.62 10.54
C SER A 156 -4.66 -19.92 10.06
N ARG A 157 -5.67 -19.83 9.18
CA ARG A 157 -6.34 -20.97 8.53
C ARG A 157 -5.76 -21.35 7.17
N GLY A 158 -4.65 -20.73 6.77
CA GLY A 158 -3.90 -21.05 5.55
C GLY A 158 -4.44 -20.42 4.27
N ARG A 159 -5.51 -19.60 4.35
CA ARG A 159 -6.03 -18.86 3.20
C ARG A 159 -5.10 -17.70 2.85
N LEU A 160 -4.90 -17.47 1.56
CA LEU A 160 -4.22 -16.29 1.05
C LEU A 160 -5.24 -15.18 0.84
N VAL A 161 -4.94 -13.97 1.34
CA VAL A 161 -5.75 -12.78 1.15
C VAL A 161 -4.88 -11.73 0.48
N PHE A 162 -5.20 -11.41 -0.77
CA PHE A 162 -4.61 -10.32 -1.53
C PHE A 162 -5.62 -9.17 -1.53
N PRO A 163 -5.37 -8.11 -0.75
CA PRO A 163 -6.27 -6.97 -0.73
C PRO A 163 -6.29 -6.32 -2.11
N ALA A 164 -7.49 -6.15 -2.65
CA ALA A 164 -7.74 -5.66 -3.98
C ALA A 164 -8.99 -4.76 -4.01
N GLN A 165 -9.14 -4.05 -5.12
CA GLN A 165 -10.18 -3.05 -5.36
C GLN A 165 -10.70 -3.17 -6.80
N GLY A 166 -11.86 -2.60 -7.06
CA GLY A 166 -12.45 -2.51 -8.39
C GLY A 166 -13.17 -1.19 -8.59
N THR A 167 -13.69 -0.98 -9.80
CA THR A 167 -14.46 0.21 -10.14
C THR A 167 -15.94 0.02 -9.83
N TYR A 168 -16.56 0.99 -9.17
CA TYR A 168 -18.01 1.00 -8.97
C TYR A 168 -18.72 1.30 -10.29
N LEU A 169 -19.59 0.40 -10.74
CA LEU A 169 -20.37 0.57 -11.95
C LEU A 169 -21.86 0.84 -11.65
N ASP A 170 -22.50 1.61 -12.53
CA ASP A 170 -23.95 1.78 -12.54
C ASP A 170 -24.68 0.58 -13.15
N GLU A 171 -26.01 0.63 -13.20
CA GLU A 171 -26.86 -0.43 -13.78
C GLU A 171 -26.60 -0.68 -15.28
N LYS A 172 -25.92 0.24 -15.98
CA LYS A 172 -25.55 0.13 -17.40
C LYS A 172 -24.10 -0.32 -17.58
N GLY A 173 -23.40 -0.65 -16.49
CA GLY A 173 -21.99 -1.05 -16.52
C GLY A 173 -21.02 0.10 -16.75
N LYS A 174 -21.43 1.36 -16.52
CA LYS A 174 -20.55 2.52 -16.64
C LYS A 174 -19.90 2.87 -15.30
N PRO A 175 -18.60 3.25 -15.26
CA PRO A 175 -17.97 3.80 -14.06
C PRO A 175 -18.77 4.94 -13.44
N VAL A 176 -18.98 4.85 -12.12
CA VAL A 176 -19.68 5.87 -11.33
C VAL A 176 -18.67 6.90 -10.85
N HIS A 177 -18.97 8.17 -11.10
CA HIS A 177 -18.20 9.30 -10.57
C HIS A 177 -19.09 10.10 -9.63
N TYR A 178 -18.56 10.49 -8.47
CA TYR A 178 -19.20 11.56 -7.71
C TYR A 178 -19.18 12.86 -8.53
N LYS A 179 -20.18 13.72 -8.33
CA LYS A 179 -20.33 14.96 -9.11
C LYS A 179 -19.06 15.82 -9.02
N GLY A 180 -18.43 16.07 -10.18
CA GLY A 180 -17.21 16.88 -10.30
C GLY A 180 -15.91 16.11 -10.08
N CYS A 181 -15.98 14.82 -9.73
CA CYS A 181 -14.80 13.99 -9.51
C CYS A 181 -14.26 13.42 -10.83
N TRP A 182 -12.96 13.57 -11.06
CA TRP A 182 -12.27 13.06 -12.25
C TRP A 182 -12.08 11.53 -12.22
N SER A 183 -11.90 10.95 -11.03
CA SER A 183 -11.70 9.52 -10.83
C SER A 183 -13.04 8.84 -10.62
N PRO A 184 -13.23 7.60 -11.11
CA PRO A 184 -14.39 6.82 -10.73
C PRO A 184 -14.32 6.47 -9.24
N ALA A 185 -15.44 6.01 -8.69
CA ALA A 185 -15.54 5.53 -7.32
C ALA A 185 -14.99 4.11 -7.20
N GLY A 186 -14.17 3.88 -6.18
CA GLY A 186 -13.62 2.57 -5.84
C GLY A 186 -14.52 1.75 -4.94
N ILE A 187 -14.56 0.44 -5.20
CA ILE A 187 -15.10 -0.57 -4.29
C ILE A 187 -13.98 -1.50 -3.86
N ILE A 188 -14.12 -2.13 -2.70
CA ILE A 188 -13.15 -3.12 -2.21
C ILE A 188 -13.66 -4.51 -2.52
N VAL A 189 -12.82 -5.33 -3.15
CA VAL A 189 -13.11 -6.72 -3.48
C VAL A 189 -11.79 -7.47 -3.46
N HIS A 190 -11.62 -8.35 -2.47
CA HIS A 190 -10.36 -9.04 -2.26
C HIS A 190 -10.22 -10.27 -3.13
N LEU A 191 -8.99 -10.57 -3.51
CA LEU A 191 -8.62 -11.83 -4.12
C LEU A 191 -8.30 -12.84 -2.99
N LEU A 192 -9.09 -13.90 -2.90
CA LEU A 192 -8.98 -14.95 -1.89
C LEU A 192 -8.45 -16.23 -2.54
N GLY A 193 -7.32 -16.73 -2.05
CA GLY A 193 -6.66 -17.92 -2.57
C GLY A 193 -6.71 -19.08 -1.59
N ASP A 194 -7.22 -20.23 -2.03
CA ASP A 194 -7.23 -21.47 -1.26
C ASP A 194 -6.42 -22.55 -1.99
N TYR A 195 -5.47 -23.19 -1.31
CA TYR A 195 -4.68 -24.27 -1.89
C TYR A 195 -5.55 -25.50 -2.19
N GLY A 196 -5.37 -26.06 -3.39
CA GLY A 196 -5.84 -27.37 -3.79
C GLY A 196 -4.96 -28.49 -3.24
N LYS A 197 -5.44 -29.73 -3.32
CA LYS A 197 -4.67 -30.92 -2.89
C LYS A 197 -3.41 -31.15 -3.74
N ASP A 198 -3.39 -30.62 -4.96
CA ASP A 198 -2.28 -30.64 -5.91
C ASP A 198 -1.30 -29.47 -5.73
N GLY A 199 -1.52 -28.61 -4.72
CA GLY A 199 -0.70 -27.43 -4.45
C GLY A 199 -1.00 -26.22 -5.35
N THR A 200 -1.99 -26.31 -6.25
CA THR A 200 -2.44 -25.16 -7.04
C THR A 200 -3.26 -24.19 -6.18
N ILE A 201 -3.27 -22.91 -6.52
CA ILE A 201 -4.09 -21.91 -5.83
C ILE A 201 -5.39 -21.72 -6.60
N ARG A 202 -6.52 -21.91 -5.93
CA ARG A 202 -7.83 -21.56 -6.46
C ARG A 202 -8.21 -20.17 -5.97
N TRP A 203 -8.38 -19.27 -6.93
CA TRP A 203 -8.72 -17.89 -6.67
C TRP A 203 -10.22 -17.68 -6.72
N LYS A 204 -10.73 -16.81 -5.85
CA LYS A 204 -12.07 -16.26 -5.90
C LYS A 204 -12.09 -14.83 -5.36
N LEU A 205 -13.21 -14.14 -5.55
CA LEU A 205 -13.40 -12.79 -5.04
C LEU A 205 -14.24 -12.79 -3.76
N SER A 206 -13.94 -11.88 -2.84
CA SER A 206 -14.83 -11.57 -1.71
C SER A 206 -16.11 -10.89 -2.18
N LYS A 207 -17.10 -10.73 -1.30
CA LYS A 207 -18.19 -9.78 -1.57
C LYS A 207 -17.64 -8.35 -1.60
N PRO A 208 -18.18 -7.48 -2.47
CA PRO A 208 -17.70 -6.12 -2.59
C PRO A 208 -18.17 -5.27 -1.40
N VAL A 209 -17.29 -4.37 -0.94
CA VAL A 209 -17.65 -3.27 -0.04
C VAL A 209 -18.02 -2.06 -0.89
N ILE A 210 -19.30 -1.70 -0.88
CA ILE A 210 -19.83 -0.58 -1.64
C ILE A 210 -19.73 0.69 -0.78
N PRO A 211 -19.16 1.79 -1.30
CA PRO A 211 -19.05 3.03 -0.55
C PRO A 211 -20.36 3.80 -0.49
N ASP A 212 -20.53 4.56 0.59
CA ASP A 212 -21.42 5.72 0.61
C ASP A 212 -20.64 6.92 0.05
N LEU A 213 -21.02 7.38 -1.14
CA LEU A 213 -20.30 8.45 -1.83
C LEU A 213 -20.49 9.83 -1.20
N GLU A 214 -21.49 10.00 -0.32
CA GLU A 214 -21.63 11.22 0.50
C GLU A 214 -20.64 11.23 1.68
N LYS A 215 -20.08 10.08 2.03
CA LYS A 215 -19.01 9.95 3.03
C LYS A 215 -17.62 9.92 2.41
N THR A 216 -17.49 9.39 1.19
CA THR A 216 -16.22 9.34 0.45
C THR A 216 -16.40 9.56 -1.06
N SER A 217 -15.95 10.70 -1.58
CA SER A 217 -16.24 11.12 -2.96
C SER A 217 -15.57 10.30 -4.05
N ARG A 218 -14.56 9.50 -3.70
CA ARG A 218 -13.93 8.52 -4.62
C ARG A 218 -14.15 7.07 -4.18
N GLY A 219 -15.05 6.80 -3.24
CA GLY A 219 -15.20 5.45 -2.71
C GLY A 219 -14.01 5.02 -1.85
N PHE A 220 -13.70 3.72 -1.86
CA PHE A 220 -12.61 3.14 -1.07
C PHE A 220 -11.53 2.53 -1.94
N TYR A 221 -10.28 2.67 -1.50
CA TYR A 221 -9.09 2.16 -2.18
C TYR A 221 -8.03 1.66 -1.19
N GLU A 222 -6.96 1.04 -1.71
CA GLU A 222 -5.72 0.69 -1.01
C GLU A 222 -5.96 0.03 0.37
N PRO A 223 -6.70 -1.10 0.42
CA PRO A 223 -7.07 -1.76 1.67
C PRO A 223 -5.85 -2.40 2.37
N ALA A 224 -5.69 -2.12 3.66
CA ALA A 224 -4.73 -2.75 4.54
C ALA A 224 -5.43 -3.75 5.48
N VAL A 225 -5.11 -5.03 5.38
CA VAL A 225 -5.80 -6.10 6.12
C VAL A 225 -4.88 -6.72 7.17
N ALA A 226 -5.41 -7.02 8.35
CA ALA A 226 -4.75 -7.83 9.37
C ALA A 226 -5.72 -8.77 10.08
N GLU A 227 -5.22 -9.96 10.42
CA GLU A 227 -5.91 -10.88 11.34
C GLU A 227 -5.67 -10.44 12.80
N LEU A 228 -6.76 -10.31 13.54
CA LEU A 228 -6.78 -9.94 14.95
C LEU A 228 -6.57 -11.18 15.83
N LYS A 229 -6.17 -10.95 17.09
CA LYS A 229 -5.92 -12.02 18.07
C LYS A 229 -7.14 -12.88 18.39
N ASP A 230 -8.34 -12.35 18.21
CA ASP A 230 -9.60 -13.08 18.41
C ASP A 230 -10.05 -13.85 17.15
N GLY A 231 -9.26 -13.82 16.08
CA GLY A 231 -9.54 -14.52 14.82
C GLY A 231 -10.43 -13.76 13.85
N ARG A 232 -10.90 -12.55 14.21
CA ARG A 232 -11.55 -11.62 13.28
C ARG A 232 -10.51 -10.96 12.39
N PHE A 233 -10.95 -10.28 11.34
CA PHE A 233 -10.09 -9.49 10.47
C PHE A 233 -10.50 -8.04 10.53
N ALA A 234 -9.51 -7.14 10.56
CA ALA A 234 -9.71 -5.71 10.39
C ALA A 234 -9.12 -5.27 9.06
N MET A 235 -9.81 -4.36 8.39
CA MET A 235 -9.38 -3.73 7.17
C MET A 235 -9.43 -2.22 7.32
N VAL A 236 -8.31 -1.55 7.11
CA VAL A 236 -8.21 -0.09 7.06
C VAL A 236 -8.19 0.37 5.61
N LEU A 237 -9.04 1.32 5.27
CA LEU A 237 -9.30 1.79 3.91
C LEU A 237 -8.89 3.25 3.74
N ARG A 238 -8.42 3.57 2.54
CA ARG A 238 -8.33 4.95 2.05
C ARG A 238 -9.72 5.45 1.66
N GLY A 239 -10.13 6.61 2.19
CA GLY A 239 -11.28 7.38 1.73
C GLY A 239 -10.88 8.74 1.16
N ASP A 240 -11.80 9.43 0.52
CA ASP A 240 -11.58 10.73 -0.14
C ASP A 240 -12.67 11.74 0.22
N ASN A 241 -12.27 12.99 0.49
CA ASN A 241 -13.21 14.09 0.75
C ASN A 241 -13.08 15.25 -0.26
N SER A 242 -12.42 15.03 -1.40
CA SER A 242 -12.07 16.12 -2.32
C SER A 242 -13.28 16.87 -2.88
N MET A 243 -14.45 16.23 -2.98
CA MET A 243 -15.65 16.89 -3.50
C MET A 243 -16.50 17.58 -2.42
N PHE A 244 -16.07 17.48 -1.15
CA PHE A 244 -16.69 18.11 0.01
C PHE A 244 -15.63 18.38 1.12
N PRO A 245 -14.60 19.21 0.84
CA PRO A 245 -13.49 19.46 1.77
C PRO A 245 -13.90 19.99 3.15
N GLU A 246 -15.09 20.58 3.26
CA GLU A 246 -15.65 21.02 4.53
C GLU A 246 -15.93 19.86 5.49
N ARG A 247 -16.17 18.65 4.96
CA ARG A 247 -16.37 17.42 5.73
C ARG A 247 -15.01 16.80 6.10
N PRO A 248 -14.90 16.12 7.25
CA PRO A 248 -13.68 15.42 7.63
C PRO A 248 -13.30 14.33 6.60
N GLY A 249 -12.01 14.22 6.30
CA GLY A 249 -11.46 13.05 5.59
C GLY A 249 -10.87 12.07 6.59
N TYR A 250 -11.14 10.77 6.44
CA TYR A 250 -10.67 9.75 7.39
C TYR A 250 -9.97 8.58 6.70
N LYS A 251 -9.19 7.84 7.49
CA LYS A 251 -9.06 6.39 7.27
C LYS A 251 -10.32 5.72 7.78
N TRP A 252 -10.77 4.69 7.08
CA TRP A 252 -11.97 3.96 7.45
C TRP A 252 -11.60 2.56 7.91
N VAL A 253 -12.39 1.96 8.78
CA VAL A 253 -12.19 0.58 9.24
C VAL A 253 -13.46 -0.24 9.00
N SER A 254 -13.26 -1.48 8.57
CA SER A 254 -14.30 -2.50 8.42
C SER A 254 -13.79 -3.84 8.94
N PHE A 255 -14.71 -4.72 9.35
CA PHE A 255 -14.38 -6.00 9.98
C PHE A 255 -14.99 -7.19 9.23
N SER A 256 -14.32 -8.33 9.31
CA SER A 256 -14.80 -9.61 8.80
C SER A 256 -14.65 -10.70 9.86
N ASP A 257 -15.71 -11.48 10.06
CA ASP A 257 -15.74 -12.63 10.97
C ASP A 257 -15.73 -13.97 10.20
N ASP A 258 -15.65 -13.91 8.87
CA ASP A 258 -15.86 -15.03 7.96
C ASP A 258 -14.70 -15.24 6.98
N HIS A 259 -13.47 -14.94 7.40
CA HIS A 259 -12.24 -15.17 6.61
C HIS A 259 -12.16 -14.30 5.35
N CYS A 260 -12.47 -13.02 5.53
CA CYS A 260 -12.43 -11.96 4.51
C CYS A 260 -13.44 -12.15 3.36
N GLU A 261 -14.47 -12.96 3.55
CA GLU A 261 -15.52 -13.19 2.54
C GLU A 261 -16.50 -12.02 2.50
N THR A 262 -16.90 -11.52 3.67
CA THR A 262 -17.78 -10.37 3.83
C THR A 262 -17.24 -9.41 4.87
N TRP A 263 -17.66 -8.14 4.76
CA TRP A 263 -17.14 -7.03 5.53
C TRP A 263 -18.28 -6.16 6.03
N THR A 264 -18.15 -5.60 7.24
CA THR A 264 -19.12 -4.65 7.80
C THR A 264 -19.12 -3.32 7.04
N GLU A 265 -20.13 -2.48 7.24
CA GLU A 265 -20.09 -1.09 6.76
C GLU A 265 -18.83 -0.39 7.31
N PRO A 266 -18.02 0.28 6.46
CA PRO A 266 -16.87 1.02 6.94
C PRO A 266 -17.27 2.22 7.80
N VAL A 267 -16.57 2.40 8.93
CA VAL A 267 -16.71 3.55 9.83
C VAL A 267 -15.37 4.28 9.95
N PRO A 268 -15.32 5.57 10.37
CA PRO A 268 -14.05 6.24 10.63
C PRO A 268 -13.18 5.42 11.60
N LEU A 269 -11.88 5.28 11.28
CA LEU A 269 -10.90 4.59 12.11
C LEU A 269 -10.80 5.30 13.48
N PRO A 270 -11.21 4.66 14.58
CA PRO A 270 -11.23 5.33 15.87
C PRO A 270 -9.82 5.46 16.46
N CYS A 271 -9.71 6.41 17.38
CA CYS A 271 -8.60 6.52 18.31
C CYS A 271 -9.08 6.05 19.70
N ASP A 272 -8.21 5.48 20.51
CA ASP A 272 -8.53 5.09 21.90
C ASP A 272 -8.96 6.27 22.77
N GLU A 273 -8.44 7.46 22.48
CA GLU A 273 -8.80 8.71 23.14
C GLU A 273 -9.29 9.75 22.12
N GLY A 274 -10.37 10.48 22.45
CA GLY A 274 -10.90 11.57 21.63
C GLY A 274 -11.51 11.12 20.29
N GLU A 275 -11.74 12.09 19.41
CA GLU A 275 -12.34 11.85 18.09
C GLU A 275 -11.36 11.16 17.11
N PRO A 276 -11.88 10.44 16.10
CA PRO A 276 -11.09 9.97 14.96
C PRO A 276 -10.22 11.08 14.37
N ILE A 277 -8.99 10.74 14.00
CA ILE A 277 -8.04 11.70 13.46
C ILE A 277 -8.24 11.81 11.95
N GLU A 278 -8.37 13.04 11.44
CA GLU A 278 -8.47 13.26 10.00
C GLU A 278 -7.23 12.77 9.25
N SER A 279 -7.42 12.28 8.04
CA SER A 279 -6.38 11.73 7.17
C SER A 279 -6.68 12.06 5.71
N SER A 280 -5.62 12.32 4.96
CA SER A 280 -5.66 12.37 3.49
C SER A 280 -6.03 11.03 2.87
N SER A 281 -6.47 11.09 1.62
CA SER A 281 -6.69 9.97 0.71
C SER A 281 -5.35 9.37 0.24
N THR A 282 -4.71 8.64 1.16
CA THR A 282 -3.46 7.90 0.94
C THR A 282 -3.60 6.45 1.39
N GLY A 283 -2.75 5.57 0.87
CA GLY A 283 -2.71 4.21 1.35
C GLY A 283 -2.12 4.11 2.77
N SER A 284 -2.35 2.98 3.43
CA SER A 284 -1.75 2.67 4.73
C SER A 284 -1.37 1.19 4.82
N MET A 285 -0.69 0.78 5.87
CA MET A 285 -0.31 -0.61 6.10
C MET A 285 -0.60 -1.02 7.54
N LEU A 286 -1.03 -2.28 7.71
CA LEU A 286 -1.11 -2.95 9.01
C LEU A 286 -0.09 -4.09 9.04
N PHE A 287 0.56 -4.30 10.19
CA PHE A 287 1.41 -5.46 10.40
C PHE A 287 1.51 -5.83 11.88
N ARG A 288 1.63 -7.12 12.15
CA ARG A 288 1.93 -7.64 13.48
C ARG A 288 3.43 -7.71 13.64
N SER A 289 3.97 -7.01 14.64
CA SER A 289 5.41 -6.95 14.85
C SER A 289 5.96 -8.29 15.32
N ILE A 290 6.96 -8.83 14.60
CA ILE A 290 7.68 -10.04 15.04
C ILE A 290 8.41 -9.85 16.37
N LYS A 291 8.67 -8.58 16.76
CA LYS A 291 9.44 -8.24 17.97
C LYS A 291 8.63 -8.42 19.25
N ASN A 292 7.34 -8.12 19.22
CA ASN A 292 6.50 -8.08 20.42
C ASN A 292 5.06 -8.61 20.22
N GLY A 293 4.70 -9.05 19.02
CA GLY A 293 3.37 -9.58 18.70
C GLY A 293 2.22 -8.57 18.69
N ARG A 294 2.50 -7.27 18.88
CA ARG A 294 1.50 -6.19 18.82
C ARG A 294 1.21 -5.80 17.37
N LEU A 295 0.01 -5.30 17.11
CA LEU A 295 -0.42 -4.81 15.80
C LEU A 295 -0.03 -3.32 15.66
N TYR A 296 0.52 -2.94 14.51
CA TYR A 296 0.90 -1.57 14.21
C TYR A 296 0.28 -1.13 12.89
N TRP A 297 0.01 0.17 12.81
CA TRP A 297 -0.47 0.86 11.63
C TRP A 297 0.53 1.92 11.19
N ILE A 298 0.79 2.00 9.88
CA ILE A 298 1.63 3.04 9.27
C ILE A 298 0.82 3.76 8.19
N GLY A 299 0.77 5.09 8.22
CA GLY A 299 0.09 5.90 7.22
C GLY A 299 0.19 7.39 7.51
N ASN A 300 -0.64 8.20 6.83
CA ASN A 300 -0.67 9.65 7.06
C ASN A 300 -1.84 10.01 7.98
N LEU A 301 -1.59 10.88 8.95
CA LEU A 301 -2.61 11.51 9.77
C LEU A 301 -2.38 13.02 9.78
N CYS A 302 -3.46 13.79 9.87
CA CYS A 302 -3.41 15.24 9.88
C CYS A 302 -3.14 15.81 11.29
N ILE A 303 -2.21 15.21 12.04
CA ILE A 303 -2.05 15.45 13.48
C ILE A 303 -1.46 16.81 13.87
N GLU A 304 -0.57 17.43 13.08
CA GLU A 304 -0.01 18.76 13.40
C GLU A 304 0.96 19.25 12.30
N GLY A 305 0.87 20.53 11.90
CA GLY A 305 1.98 21.25 11.26
C GLY A 305 2.38 20.82 9.86
N ALA A 306 2.06 21.62 8.84
CA ALA A 306 2.74 21.59 7.55
C ALA A 306 2.97 23.00 7.01
N TRP A 307 3.94 23.10 6.10
CA TRP A 307 4.22 24.32 5.36
C TRP A 307 3.30 24.35 4.15
N VAL A 308 2.30 25.20 4.20
CA VAL A 308 1.32 25.39 3.13
C VAL A 308 1.58 26.75 2.50
N PHE A 309 1.94 26.77 1.22
CA PHE A 309 2.29 27.99 0.47
C PHE A 309 3.32 28.89 1.19
N GLY A 310 4.34 28.29 1.80
CA GLY A 310 5.42 29.02 2.49
C GLY A 310 5.05 29.53 3.90
N THR A 311 3.89 29.17 4.43
CA THR A 311 3.48 29.50 5.81
C THR A 311 3.34 28.22 6.63
N TYR A 312 3.92 28.20 7.83
CA TYR A 312 3.71 27.10 8.77
C TYR A 312 2.31 27.19 9.37
N CYS A 313 1.51 26.14 9.18
CA CYS A 313 0.22 26.02 9.85
C CYS A 313 0.42 25.36 11.21
N GLU A 314 0.42 26.12 12.30
CA GLU A 314 0.52 25.58 13.67
C GLU A 314 -0.70 24.73 14.09
N LYS A 315 -1.77 24.71 13.28
CA LYS A 315 -3.00 23.97 13.54
C LYS A 315 -3.00 22.60 12.83
N THR A 316 -3.90 21.73 13.26
CA THR A 316 -4.28 20.48 12.60
C THR A 316 -4.51 20.72 11.11
N LEU A 317 -3.87 19.91 10.26
CA LEU A 317 -4.10 19.99 8.82
C LEU A 317 -5.49 19.46 8.50
N ARG A 318 -6.11 19.98 7.44
CA ARG A 318 -7.35 19.42 6.91
C ARG A 318 -7.05 18.71 5.60
N PRO A 319 -7.57 17.50 5.39
CA PRO A 319 -7.40 16.79 4.15
C PRO A 319 -8.22 17.44 3.04
N TYR A 320 -7.63 17.51 1.86
CA TYR A 320 -8.30 17.80 0.60
C TYR A 320 -7.91 16.71 -0.40
N GLY A 321 -8.73 15.65 -0.41
CA GLY A 321 -8.44 14.44 -1.16
C GLY A 321 -7.07 13.86 -0.81
N ASN A 322 -6.17 13.78 -1.78
CA ASN A 322 -4.86 13.14 -1.60
C ASN A 322 -3.91 13.88 -0.65
N PHE A 323 -4.16 15.15 -0.33
CA PHE A 323 -3.25 15.98 0.48
C PHE A 323 -3.86 16.30 1.86
N PRO A 324 -3.03 16.61 2.87
CA PRO A 324 -1.56 16.56 2.87
C PRO A 324 -1.04 15.12 2.92
N ARG A 325 0.07 14.83 2.24
CA ARG A 325 0.75 13.52 2.30
C ARG A 325 1.88 13.52 3.34
N THR A 326 1.69 14.28 4.41
CA THR A 326 2.67 14.50 5.48
C THR A 326 1.93 14.91 6.76
N PRO A 327 2.40 14.49 7.96
CA PRO A 327 3.49 13.54 8.21
C PRO A 327 3.15 12.10 7.78
N LEU A 328 4.18 11.26 7.63
CA LEU A 328 4.05 9.80 7.68
C LEU A 328 4.28 9.37 9.13
N VAL A 329 3.38 8.56 9.68
CA VAL A 329 3.40 8.16 11.07
C VAL A 329 3.25 6.65 11.23
N ILE A 330 3.64 6.16 12.41
CA ILE A 330 3.37 4.81 12.90
C ILE A 330 2.68 4.90 14.26
N ALA A 331 1.72 4.01 14.51
CA ALA A 331 1.01 3.90 15.78
C ALA A 331 0.77 2.43 16.14
N GLU A 332 0.76 2.10 17.43
CA GLU A 332 0.25 0.83 17.92
C GLU A 332 -1.27 0.81 17.76
N VAL A 333 -1.82 -0.37 17.43
CA VAL A 333 -3.25 -0.62 17.34
C VAL A 333 -3.69 -1.41 18.57
N GLN A 334 -4.67 -0.89 19.29
CA GLN A 334 -5.46 -1.65 20.24
C GLN A 334 -6.44 -2.52 19.47
N GLU A 335 -6.52 -3.82 19.76
CA GLU A 335 -7.39 -4.75 19.01
C GLU A 335 -8.80 -4.89 19.62
N ASN A 336 -9.01 -4.47 20.87
CA ASN A 336 -10.31 -4.50 21.55
C ASN A 336 -10.50 -3.37 22.58
N PRO A 337 -11.41 -2.41 22.35
CA PRO A 337 -12.00 -2.11 21.03
C PRO A 337 -10.91 -1.76 20.01
N PHE A 338 -11.17 -2.02 18.72
CA PHE A 338 -10.19 -1.75 17.67
C PHE A 338 -9.99 -0.24 17.52
N SER A 339 -8.78 0.27 17.77
CA SER A 339 -8.46 1.70 17.65
C SER A 339 -6.96 1.95 17.52
N LEU A 340 -6.58 3.11 16.96
CA LEU A 340 -5.21 3.61 17.08
C LEU A 340 -4.96 4.07 18.52
N LYS A 341 -3.77 3.76 19.07
CA LYS A 341 -3.37 4.28 20.37
C LYS A 341 -2.73 5.66 20.25
N ARG A 342 -3.40 6.69 20.72
CA ARG A 342 -3.06 8.10 20.48
C ARG A 342 -1.66 8.44 20.98
N ASP A 343 -1.32 7.99 22.18
CA ASP A 343 -0.04 8.24 22.85
C ASP A 343 1.16 7.57 22.17
N THR A 344 0.91 6.59 21.29
CA THR A 344 1.96 5.89 20.53
C THR A 344 2.24 6.48 19.15
N ILE A 345 1.43 7.44 18.70
CA ILE A 345 1.57 8.04 17.37
C ILE A 345 2.95 8.71 17.27
N THR A 346 3.79 8.17 16.39
CA THR A 346 5.17 8.62 16.19
C THR A 346 5.40 8.99 14.73
N VAL A 347 5.93 10.19 14.50
CA VAL A 347 6.29 10.65 13.14
C VAL A 347 7.53 9.90 12.64
N ILE A 348 7.40 9.23 11.49
CA ILE A 348 8.53 8.61 10.77
C ILE A 348 9.28 9.68 9.98
N ASP A 349 8.54 10.51 9.25
CA ASP A 349 9.10 11.64 8.49
C ASP A 349 8.03 12.70 8.28
N ARG A 350 8.47 13.95 8.10
CA ARG A 350 7.62 15.09 7.80
C ARG A 350 8.29 16.02 6.78
N GLN A 351 7.45 16.76 6.09
CA GLN A 351 7.89 17.91 5.30
C GLN A 351 8.64 18.92 6.19
N GLN A 352 9.79 19.36 5.72
CA GLN A 352 10.65 20.34 6.38
C GLN A 352 10.29 21.78 5.97
N PRO A 353 10.66 22.80 6.77
CA PRO A 353 10.38 24.22 6.46
C PRO A 353 10.82 24.73 5.10
N TYR A 354 11.93 24.21 4.60
CA TYR A 354 12.49 24.60 3.30
C TYR A 354 11.92 23.78 2.14
N GLU A 355 11.10 22.77 2.42
CA GLU A 355 10.56 21.89 1.40
C GLU A 355 9.23 22.40 0.84
N PRO A 356 8.93 22.10 -0.44
CA PRO A 356 7.68 22.50 -1.05
C PRO A 356 6.44 21.89 -0.37
N PRO A 357 5.28 22.60 -0.36
CA PRO A 357 4.01 22.10 0.17
C PRO A 357 3.57 20.74 -0.40
N GLN A 358 4.04 20.39 -1.59
CA GLN A 358 3.67 19.20 -2.36
C GLN A 358 4.45 17.93 -1.98
N VAL A 359 5.36 17.98 -1.00
CA VAL A 359 6.08 16.79 -0.53
C VAL A 359 5.08 15.67 -0.20
N GLN A 360 5.37 14.48 -0.72
CA GLN A 360 4.57 13.29 -0.50
C GLN A 360 5.36 12.23 0.24
N LEU A 361 4.82 11.79 1.39
CA LEU A 361 5.33 10.72 2.22
C LEU A 361 4.27 9.62 2.33
N SER A 362 3.95 9.02 1.19
CA SER A 362 2.97 7.93 1.07
C SER A 362 3.45 6.92 0.04
N ASN A 363 2.70 5.84 -0.18
CA ASN A 363 3.06 4.83 -1.19
C ASN A 363 4.41 4.12 -0.89
N PHE A 364 4.68 3.81 0.40
CA PHE A 364 5.86 3.06 0.88
C PHE A 364 5.75 1.51 0.85
N ARG A 365 6.88 0.81 0.88
CA ARG A 365 6.93 -0.64 1.19
C ARG A 365 7.85 -0.87 2.38
N PHE A 366 7.70 -1.97 3.09
CA PHE A 366 8.56 -2.27 4.22
C PHE A 366 8.72 -3.77 4.43
N TYR A 367 9.74 -4.15 5.19
CA TYR A 367 9.85 -5.46 5.83
C TYR A 367 10.30 -5.27 7.28
N GLN A 368 10.15 -6.30 8.10
CA GLN A 368 10.79 -6.34 9.42
C GLN A 368 12.08 -7.14 9.36
N ASP A 369 13.16 -6.51 9.81
CA ASP A 369 14.46 -7.13 9.98
C ASP A 369 14.35 -8.30 10.98
N ARG A 370 14.55 -9.53 10.51
CA ARG A 370 14.41 -10.74 11.32
C ARG A 370 15.42 -10.87 12.46
N GLU A 371 16.51 -10.10 12.47
CA GLU A 371 17.53 -10.17 13.53
C GLU A 371 17.15 -9.34 14.76
N ASN A 372 16.52 -8.17 14.56
CA ASN A 372 16.26 -7.22 15.65
C ASN A 372 14.80 -6.71 15.72
N GLY A 373 13.97 -7.07 14.74
CA GLY A 373 12.57 -6.69 14.65
C GLY A 373 12.33 -5.24 14.21
N ASP A 374 13.37 -4.51 13.82
CA ASP A 374 13.25 -3.16 13.27
C ASP A 374 12.48 -3.18 11.94
N ILE A 375 11.74 -2.12 11.69
CA ILE A 375 11.06 -1.91 10.42
C ILE A 375 12.06 -1.23 9.48
N VAL A 376 12.20 -1.77 8.28
CA VAL A 376 12.94 -1.14 7.18
C VAL A 376 11.95 -0.74 6.12
N LEU A 377 11.72 0.57 5.99
CA LEU A 377 10.71 1.17 5.12
C LEU A 377 11.38 1.87 3.93
N PHE A 378 10.82 1.71 2.74
CA PHE A 378 11.26 2.34 1.52
C PHE A 378 10.17 3.24 0.94
N LEU A 379 10.54 4.45 0.55
CA LEU A 379 9.61 5.50 0.17
C LEU A 379 10.23 6.49 -0.80
N THR A 380 9.51 6.80 -1.88
CA THR A 380 9.87 7.88 -2.81
C THR A 380 9.30 9.20 -2.31
N ARG A 381 10.16 10.22 -2.17
CA ARG A 381 9.74 11.55 -1.67
C ARG A 381 9.30 12.46 -2.82
N TYR A 382 8.16 12.15 -3.43
CA TYR A 382 7.62 12.98 -4.52
C TYR A 382 7.43 14.43 -4.10
N GLY A 383 7.65 15.36 -5.03
CA GLY A 383 7.45 16.79 -4.77
C GLY A 383 8.54 17.44 -3.91
N GLU A 384 9.57 16.71 -3.47
CA GLU A 384 10.67 17.28 -2.65
C GLU A 384 11.49 18.37 -3.39
N ARG A 385 11.37 18.45 -4.71
CA ARG A 385 11.99 19.47 -5.58
C ARG A 385 10.99 20.46 -6.20
N GLY A 386 9.73 20.42 -5.80
CA GLY A 386 8.69 21.35 -6.22
C GLY A 386 7.58 20.69 -7.04
N ALA A 387 6.48 21.41 -7.25
CA ALA A 387 5.32 20.90 -7.97
C ALA A 387 5.62 20.60 -9.44
N GLU A 388 6.38 21.46 -10.13
CA GLU A 388 6.72 21.27 -11.54
C GLU A 388 7.72 20.12 -11.76
N ALA A 389 8.65 19.96 -10.82
CA ALA A 389 9.70 18.95 -10.84
C ALA A 389 9.39 17.76 -9.93
N TRP A 390 8.10 17.44 -9.72
CA TRP A 390 7.66 16.50 -8.67
C TRP A 390 8.24 15.08 -8.82
N LYS A 391 8.54 14.65 -10.06
CA LYS A 391 9.19 13.37 -10.38
C LYS A 391 10.68 13.33 -10.10
N LEU A 392 11.35 14.47 -10.02
CA LEU A 392 12.72 14.51 -9.54
C LEU A 392 12.66 14.26 -8.03
N ALA A 393 12.57 12.98 -7.67
CA ALA A 393 12.37 12.48 -6.33
C ALA A 393 13.31 11.30 -6.08
N ASP A 394 14.01 11.36 -4.96
CA ASP A 394 14.89 10.28 -4.51
C ASP A 394 14.06 9.24 -3.75
N TYR A 395 14.54 8.01 -3.78
CA TYR A 395 13.94 6.87 -3.09
C TYR A 395 14.75 6.58 -1.83
N TYR A 396 14.11 6.68 -0.67
CA TYR A 396 14.76 6.64 0.63
C TYR A 396 14.46 5.35 1.37
N ARG A 397 15.42 4.92 2.19
CA ARG A 397 15.28 3.85 3.16
C ARG A 397 15.31 4.45 4.56
N TYR A 398 14.36 4.02 5.39
CA TYR A 398 14.23 4.38 6.79
C TYR A 398 14.40 3.12 7.63
N ARG A 399 15.07 3.24 8.76
CA ARG A 399 15.09 2.19 9.79
C ARG A 399 14.38 2.72 11.04
N ILE A 400 13.38 1.99 11.51
CA ILE A 400 12.52 2.39 12.62
C ILE A 400 12.53 1.27 13.66
N ALA A 401 12.97 1.60 14.87
CA ALA A 401 12.95 0.68 16.00
C ALA A 401 11.61 0.75 16.72
N ILE A 402 11.07 -0.42 17.06
CA ILE A 402 10.05 -0.58 18.10
C ILE A 402 10.78 -1.06 19.35
N GLU A 403 10.76 -0.31 20.44
CA GLU A 403 11.40 -0.71 21.69
C GLU A 403 10.46 -1.59 22.52
N MET A 404 11.04 -2.60 23.18
CA MET A 404 10.32 -3.36 24.19
C MET A 404 10.11 -2.47 25.41
N GLU A 405 8.96 -2.56 26.08
CA GLU A 405 8.86 -1.98 27.42
C GLU A 405 9.84 -2.72 28.33
N GLU A 406 10.74 -1.97 28.97
CA GLU A 406 11.52 -2.50 30.08
C GLU A 406 10.51 -2.99 31.13
N THR A 407 10.42 -4.31 31.27
CA THR A 407 9.74 -4.88 32.41
C THR A 407 10.61 -4.54 33.61
N CYS A 408 10.18 -3.56 34.40
CA CYS A 408 10.71 -3.35 35.75
C CYS A 408 10.58 -4.70 36.46
N LYS A 409 11.71 -5.34 36.73
CA LYS A 409 11.78 -6.61 37.46
C LYS A 409 11.53 -6.41 38.93
#